data_AF-A0A0N0TR04-F1
#
_entry.id   AF-A0A0N0TR04-F1
#
_cell.length_a   1.000
_cell.length_b   1.000
_cell.length_c   1.000
_cell.angle_alpha   90.00
_cell.angle_beta   90.00
_cell.angle_gamma   90.00
#
_symmetry.space_group_name_H-M   'P 1'
#
loop_
_entity.id
_entity.type
_entity.pdbx_description
1 polymer ?
#
loop_
_entity_poly.entity_id
_entity_poly.type
_entity_poly.pdbx_seq_one_letter_code
_entity_poly.pdbx_strand_id
1 'polypeptide(L)'
;MTGTRRAALLAMVVCALALSIAVPLRTYLAQREELREVNASQETLRAEVGQLEQRKRELADPAHVEAEARRRLHYVRPGETPYIVQLPGDAERELDQQRPETKPAEDKAWYEQLWDSAAAR
;
A
#
# COMPACT_ATOMS: atom_id res chain seq x y z
N MET A 1 4.68 69.00 -4.98
CA MET A 1 4.89 67.84 -5.90
C MET A 1 5.91 66.81 -5.37
N THR A 2 6.50 67.00 -4.18
CA THR A 2 7.50 66.08 -3.60
C THR A 2 6.88 64.87 -2.87
N GLY A 3 5.66 64.99 -2.36
CA GLY A 3 4.96 63.90 -1.67
C GLY A 3 4.56 62.73 -2.59
N THR A 4 4.05 63.03 -3.79
CA THR A 4 3.63 62.01 -4.76
C THR A 4 4.80 61.18 -5.29
N ARG A 5 5.96 61.80 -5.54
CA ARG A 5 7.18 61.08 -5.96
C ARG A 5 7.71 60.15 -4.88
N ARG A 6 7.71 60.58 -3.61
CA ARG A 6 8.12 59.75 -2.47
C ARG A 6 7.14 58.59 -2.23
N ALA A 7 5.84 58.85 -2.36
CA ALA A 7 4.81 57.82 -2.25
C ALA A 7 4.93 56.77 -3.38
N ALA A 8 5.19 57.20 -4.61
CA ALA A 8 5.40 56.29 -5.74
C ALA A 8 6.65 55.41 -5.55
N LEU A 9 7.75 55.98 -5.04
CA LEU A 9 8.96 55.22 -4.71
C LEU A 9 8.71 54.20 -3.59
N LEU A 10 8.00 54.59 -2.53
CA LEU A 10 7.63 53.67 -1.45
C LEU A 10 6.76 52.51 -1.96
N ALA A 11 5.77 52.80 -2.80
CA ALA A 11 4.92 51.77 -3.40
C ALA A 11 5.73 50.79 -4.27
N MET A 12 6.68 51.28 -5.06
CA MET A 12 7.58 50.44 -5.86
C MET A 12 8.43 49.53 -4.97
N VAL A 13 8.99 50.05 -3.88
CA VAL A 13 9.80 49.27 -2.93
C VAL A 13 8.97 48.18 -2.25
N VAL A 14 7.75 48.50 -1.81
CA VAL A 14 6.83 47.52 -1.23
C VAL A 14 6.47 46.43 -2.24
N CYS A 15 6.18 46.79 -3.49
CA CYS A 15 5.94 45.82 -4.55
C CYS A 15 7.16 44.94 -4.83
N ALA A 16 8.36 45.51 -4.86
CA ALA A 16 9.60 44.75 -5.06
C ALA A 16 9.85 43.75 -3.91
N LEU A 17 9.63 44.17 -2.65
CA LEU A 17 9.73 43.30 -1.48
C LEU A 17 8.68 42.18 -1.52
N ALA A 18 7.44 42.50 -1.85
CA ALA A 18 6.37 41.51 -1.97
C ALA A 18 6.69 40.44 -3.04
N LEU A 19 7.16 40.86 -4.22
CA LEU A 19 7.57 39.95 -5.29
C LEU A 19 8.80 39.12 -4.93
N SER A 20 9.75 39.69 -4.18
CA SER A 20 10.93 38.97 -3.69
C SER A 20 10.58 37.86 -2.70
N ILE A 21 9.52 38.04 -1.90
CA ILE A 21 9.07 37.06 -0.89
C ILE A 21 8.05 36.06 -1.45
N ALA A 22 7.30 36.42 -2.50
CA ALA A 22 6.31 35.55 -3.14
C ALA A 22 6.92 34.22 -3.62
N VAL A 23 8.17 34.23 -4.08
CA VAL A 23 8.89 33.03 -4.54
C VAL A 23 9.33 32.12 -3.36
N PRO A 24 10.04 32.61 -2.33
CA PRO A 24 10.38 31.81 -1.14
C PRO A 24 9.20 31.21 -0.40
N LEU A 25 8.06 31.92 -0.36
CA LEU A 25 6.90 31.48 0.40
C LEU A 25 6.27 30.20 -0.18
N ARG A 26 6.19 30.10 -1.53
CA ARG A 26 5.69 28.88 -2.18
C ARG A 26 6.59 27.67 -1.91
N THR A 27 7.91 27.88 -1.91
CA THR A 27 8.88 26.81 -1.70
C THR A 27 8.89 26.33 -0.26
N TYR A 28 8.72 27.26 0.70
CA TYR A 28 8.62 26.92 2.11
C TYR A 28 7.37 26.08 2.43
N LEU A 29 6.24 26.38 1.78
CA LEU A 29 5.02 25.59 1.93
C LEU A 29 5.14 24.20 1.29
N ALA A 30 5.73 24.09 0.09
CA ALA A 30 5.95 22.81 -0.59
C ALA A 30 6.91 21.88 0.18
N GLN A 31 7.97 22.42 0.79
CA GLN A 31 8.92 21.65 1.62
C GLN A 31 8.26 21.00 2.84
N ARG A 32 7.17 21.58 3.35
CA ARG A 32 6.49 21.06 4.55
C ARG A 32 5.65 19.82 4.26
N GLU A 33 5.15 19.67 3.03
CA GLU A 33 4.43 18.47 2.60
C GLU A 33 5.41 17.33 2.36
N GLU A 34 6.54 17.60 1.69
CA GLU A 34 7.60 16.62 1.44
C GLU A 34 8.17 16.05 2.75
N LEU A 35 8.42 16.89 3.77
CA LEU A 35 8.85 16.43 5.09
C LEU A 35 7.82 15.54 5.79
N ARG A 36 6.51 15.80 5.61
CA ARG A 36 5.47 14.96 6.21
C ARG A 36 5.40 13.59 5.54
N GLU A 37 5.46 13.57 4.21
CA GLU A 37 5.43 12.33 3.43
C GLU A 37 6.65 11.45 3.70
N VAL A 38 7.84 12.04 3.77
CA VAL A 38 9.09 11.33 4.07
C VAL A 38 9.06 10.74 5.49
N ASN A 39 8.59 11.50 6.49
CA ASN A 39 8.49 10.99 7.86
C ASN A 39 7.46 9.86 7.99
N ALA A 40 6.28 10.01 7.38
CA ALA A 40 5.25 8.97 7.38
C ALA A 40 5.74 7.67 6.70
N SER A 41 6.48 7.82 5.60
CA SER A 41 7.13 6.71 4.91
C SER A 41 8.17 6.05 5.82
N GLN A 42 9.02 6.83 6.49
CA GLN A 42 10.05 6.30 7.38
C GLN A 42 9.46 5.48 8.54
N GLU A 43 8.37 5.95 9.15
CA GLU A 43 7.68 5.20 10.21
C GLU A 43 7.10 3.88 9.70
N THR A 44 6.47 3.93 8.52
CA THR A 44 5.89 2.73 7.87
C THR A 44 6.98 1.69 7.56
N LEU A 45 8.08 2.11 6.93
CA LEU A 45 9.19 1.21 6.61
C LEU A 45 9.83 0.61 7.88
N ARG A 46 9.97 1.39 8.96
CA ARG A 46 10.50 0.88 10.23
C ARG A 46 9.59 -0.19 10.83
N ALA A 47 8.28 0.01 10.77
CA ALA A 47 7.31 -0.98 11.23
C ALA A 47 7.39 -2.27 10.40
N GLU A 48 7.49 -2.15 9.06
CA GLU A 48 7.62 -3.28 8.15
C GLU A 48 8.91 -4.08 8.40
N VAL A 49 10.05 -3.40 8.55
CA VAL A 49 11.32 -4.05 8.91
C VAL A 49 11.18 -4.83 10.22
N GLY A 50 10.57 -4.23 11.25
CA GLY A 50 10.35 -4.92 12.52
C GLY A 50 9.49 -6.18 12.38
N GLN A 51 8.41 -6.11 11.61
CA GLN A 51 7.56 -7.28 11.31
C GLN A 51 8.32 -8.36 10.54
N LEU A 52 9.07 -7.99 9.51
CA LEU A 52 9.86 -8.92 8.70
C LEU A 52 10.98 -9.58 9.51
N GLU A 53 11.67 -8.83 10.37
CA GLU A 53 12.67 -9.39 11.28
C GLU A 53 12.05 -10.39 12.26
N GLN A 54 10.88 -10.06 12.81
CA GLN A 54 10.15 -10.99 13.66
C GLN A 54 9.78 -12.26 12.89
N ARG A 55 9.22 -12.11 11.69
CA ARG A 55 8.84 -13.26 10.85
C ARG A 55 10.05 -14.12 10.48
N LYS A 56 11.18 -13.50 10.20
CA LYS A 56 12.46 -14.20 9.95
C LYS A 56 12.90 -15.01 11.18
N ARG A 57 12.76 -14.45 12.39
CA ARG A 57 13.07 -15.18 13.64
C ARG A 57 12.12 -16.36 13.86
N GLU A 58 10.83 -16.18 13.61
CA GLU A 58 9.84 -17.26 13.69
C GLU A 58 10.15 -18.39 12.70
N LEU A 59 10.48 -18.05 11.45
CA LEU A 59 10.83 -19.02 10.41
C LEU A 59 12.22 -19.67 10.60
N ALA A 60 13.05 -19.14 11.50
CA ALA A 60 14.33 -19.76 11.85
C ALA A 60 14.14 -20.98 12.77
N ASP A 61 13.00 -21.10 13.45
CA ASP A 61 12.67 -22.26 14.25
C ASP A 61 12.04 -23.37 13.38
N PRO A 62 12.70 -24.54 13.22
CA PRO A 62 12.16 -25.64 12.44
C PRO A 62 10.80 -26.13 12.96
N ALA A 63 10.52 -26.05 14.27
CA ALA A 63 9.24 -26.45 14.83
C ALA A 63 8.10 -25.52 14.36
N HIS A 64 8.38 -24.23 14.19
CA HIS A 64 7.41 -23.27 13.65
C HIS A 64 7.09 -23.57 12.19
N VAL A 65 8.12 -23.86 11.38
CA VAL A 65 7.96 -24.22 9.96
C VAL A 65 7.17 -25.52 9.81
N GLU A 66 7.48 -26.55 10.61
CA GLU A 66 6.73 -27.81 10.59
C GLU A 66 5.26 -27.62 11.01
N ALA A 67 5.00 -26.82 12.05
CA ALA A 67 3.64 -26.52 12.49
C ALA A 67 2.85 -25.77 11.41
N GLU A 68 3.48 -24.81 10.73
CA GLU A 68 2.85 -24.05 9.65
C GLU A 68 2.61 -24.93 8.41
N ALA A 69 3.57 -25.78 8.03
CA ALA A 69 3.43 -26.73 6.94
C ALA A 69 2.32 -27.74 7.21
N ARG A 70 2.22 -28.28 8.43
CA ARG A 70 1.14 -29.19 8.82
C ARG A 70 -0.23 -28.48 8.83
N ARG A 71 -0.31 -27.23 9.29
CA ARG A 71 -1.56 -26.47 9.36
C ARG A 71 -2.06 -26.01 7.99
N ARG A 72 -1.16 -25.51 7.13
CA ARG A 72 -1.53 -24.89 5.83
C ARG A 72 -1.48 -25.83 4.65
N LEU A 73 -0.53 -26.77 4.66
CA LEU A 73 -0.27 -27.67 3.53
C LEU A 73 -0.64 -29.12 3.86
N HIS A 74 -1.12 -29.39 5.08
CA HIS A 74 -1.41 -30.74 5.57
C HIS A 74 -0.22 -31.71 5.43
N TYR A 75 1.01 -31.18 5.49
CA TYR A 75 2.23 -31.99 5.42
C TYR A 75 2.46 -32.78 6.71
N VAL A 76 3.00 -33.98 6.55
CA VAL A 76 3.38 -34.90 7.62
C VAL A 76 4.80 -35.40 7.41
N ARG A 77 5.46 -35.86 8.48
CA ARG A 77 6.80 -36.44 8.33
C ARG A 77 6.73 -37.81 7.64
N PRO A 78 7.79 -38.26 6.95
CA PRO A 78 7.85 -39.61 6.40
C PRO A 78 7.59 -40.66 7.48
N GLY A 79 6.60 -41.53 7.27
CA GLY A 79 6.18 -42.56 8.23
C GLY A 79 5.07 -42.17 9.20
N GLU A 80 4.62 -40.90 9.22
CA GLU A 80 3.43 -40.48 9.97
C GLU A 80 2.15 -40.73 9.14
N THR A 81 1.08 -41.21 9.78
CA THR A 81 -0.25 -41.33 9.17
C THR A 81 -1.07 -40.06 9.49
N PRO A 82 -1.47 -39.25 8.49
CA PRO A 82 -2.30 -38.08 8.73
C PRO A 82 -3.72 -38.49 9.14
N TYR A 83 -4.28 -37.81 10.14
CA TYR A 83 -5.69 -37.92 10.52
C TYR A 83 -6.38 -36.57 10.30
N ILE A 84 -7.55 -36.61 9.69
CA ILE A 84 -8.42 -35.45 9.50
C ILE A 84 -9.72 -35.75 10.26
N VAL A 85 -10.17 -34.80 11.07
CA VAL A 85 -11.44 -34.92 11.80
C VAL A 85 -12.57 -34.63 10.83
N GLN A 86 -13.37 -35.63 10.50
CA GLN A 86 -14.61 -35.47 9.73
C GLN A 86 -15.78 -35.27 10.70
N LEU A 87 -16.48 -34.14 10.56
CA LEU A 87 -17.74 -33.88 11.25
C LEU A 87 -18.91 -34.34 10.36
N PRO A 88 -20.06 -34.73 10.95
CA PRO A 88 -21.28 -34.97 10.20
C PRO A 88 -21.65 -33.73 9.37
N GLY A 89 -21.79 -33.86 8.05
CA GLY A 89 -22.05 -32.74 7.14
C GLY A 89 -20.87 -32.32 6.25
N ASP A 90 -19.64 -32.82 6.51
CA ASP A 90 -18.46 -32.42 5.74
C ASP A 90 -18.45 -33.03 4.33
N ALA A 91 -19.02 -34.24 4.16
CA ALA A 91 -19.12 -34.89 2.85
C ALA A 91 -20.02 -34.11 1.87
N GLU A 92 -21.14 -33.55 2.34
CA GLU A 92 -22.01 -32.70 1.52
C GLU A 92 -21.32 -31.38 1.13
N ARG A 93 -20.52 -30.78 2.03
CA ARG A 93 -19.76 -29.56 1.73
C ARG A 93 -18.62 -29.79 0.73
N GLU A 94 -17.95 -30.93 0.81
CA GLU A 94 -16.88 -31.29 -0.12
C GLU A 94 -17.43 -31.48 -1.55
N LEU A 95 -18.62 -32.08 -1.67
CA LEU A 95 -19.36 -32.22 -2.94
C LEU A 95 -19.79 -30.87 -3.52
N ASP A 96 -20.19 -29.91 -2.68
CA ASP A 96 -20.55 -28.55 -3.13
C ASP A 96 -19.32 -27.73 -3.56
N GLN A 97 -18.17 -27.89 -2.91
CA GLN A 97 -16.91 -27.23 -3.30
C GLN A 97 -16.29 -27.82 -4.57
N GLN A 98 -16.50 -29.11 -4.83
CA GLN A 98 -16.05 -29.79 -6.05
C GLN A 98 -16.99 -29.58 -7.25
N ARG A 99 -18.19 -29.01 -7.03
CA ARG A 99 -19.06 -28.61 -8.12
C ARG A 99 -18.38 -27.47 -8.88
N PRO A 100 -17.99 -27.66 -10.16
CA PRO A 100 -17.42 -26.58 -10.92
C PRO A 100 -18.47 -25.47 -10.99
N GLU A 101 -18.12 -24.27 -10.49
CA GLU A 101 -18.92 -23.10 -10.80
C GLU A 101 -18.93 -22.98 -12.31
N THR A 102 -20.08 -23.27 -12.92
CA THR A 102 -20.39 -22.87 -14.29
C THR A 102 -20.22 -21.36 -14.33
N LYS A 103 -19.01 -20.92 -14.71
CA LYS A 103 -18.68 -19.53 -14.95
C LYS A 103 -19.72 -18.99 -15.93
N PRO A 104 -20.49 -17.94 -15.57
CA PRO A 104 -21.20 -17.17 -16.57
C PRO A 104 -20.18 -16.71 -17.61
N ALA A 105 -20.53 -16.83 -18.88
CA ALA A 105 -19.67 -16.45 -20.00
C ALA A 105 -19.21 -14.99 -19.87
N GLU A 106 -17.90 -14.79 -20.05
CA GLU A 106 -17.23 -13.54 -20.46
C GLU A 106 -17.69 -12.22 -19.83
N ASP A 107 -17.33 -12.00 -18.56
CA ASP A 107 -16.95 -10.64 -18.14
C ASP A 107 -15.47 -10.44 -18.49
N LYS A 108 -15.20 -9.56 -19.46
CA LYS A 108 -13.83 -9.19 -19.88
C LYS A 108 -12.95 -8.94 -18.66
N ALA A 109 -11.73 -9.46 -18.67
CA ALA A 109 -10.78 -9.24 -17.59
C ALA A 109 -10.57 -7.74 -17.32
N TRP A 110 -10.43 -7.36 -16.05
CA TRP A 110 -10.38 -5.95 -15.63
C TRP A 110 -9.30 -5.12 -16.35
N TYR A 111 -8.22 -5.75 -16.81
CA TYR A 111 -7.16 -5.08 -17.56
C TYR A 111 -7.59 -4.72 -18.99
N GLU A 112 -8.43 -5.53 -19.65
CA GLU A 112 -9.00 -5.22 -20.97
C GLU A 112 -9.87 -3.95 -20.88
N GLN A 113 -10.65 -3.83 -19.81
CA GLN A 113 -11.49 -2.66 -19.54
C GLN A 113 -10.65 -1.39 -19.31
N LEU A 114 -9.47 -1.53 -18.69
CA LEU A 114 -8.55 -0.42 -18.47
C LEU A 114 -7.93 0.07 -19.79
N TRP A 115 -7.51 -0.84 -20.66
CA TRP A 115 -6.92 -0.48 -21.96
C TRP A 115 -7.95 0.17 -22.91
N ASP A 116 -9.19 -0.34 -22.95
CA ASP A 116 -10.29 0.27 -23.72
C ASP A 116 -10.54 1.73 -23.26
N SER A 117 -10.41 2.01 -21.94
CA SER A 117 -10.59 3.37 -21.40
C SER A 117 -9.49 4.37 -21.83
N ALA A 118 -8.27 3.89 -22.06
CA ALA A 118 -7.14 4.72 -22.49
C ALA A 118 -7.14 4.97 -24.00
N ALA A 119 -7.66 4.03 -24.80
CA ALA A 119 -7.77 4.13 -26.25
C ALA A 119 -8.99 4.93 -26.73
N ALA A 120 -10.00 5.14 -25.88
CA ALA A 120 -11.22 5.89 -26.21
C ALA A 120 -11.06 7.43 -26.15
N ARG A 121 -9.84 7.97 -26.23
CA ARG A 121 -9.53 9.40 -26.19
C ARG A 121 -8.82 9.86 -27.46
#